data_AF-A0A917IFI6-F1
#
_entry.id   AF-A0A917IFI6-F1
#
_cell.length_a   1.000
_cell.length_b   1.000
_cell.length_c   1.000
_cell.angle_alpha   90.00
_cell.angle_beta   90.00
_cell.angle_gamma   90.00
#
_symmetry.space_group_name_H-M   'P 1'
#
loop_
_entity.id
_entity.type
_entity.pdbx_description
1 polymer ?
#
loop_
_entity_poly.entity_id
_entity_poly.type
_entity_poly.pdbx_seq_one_letter_code
_entity_poly.pdbx_strand_id
1 'polypeptide(L)'
;MLLDALDARRVLFVGGKGGVGKTSLGSAIALARAREGARVLVVSTDPAHSLGHLWQQALGDDPSRLATTAAGGIVDGLEIDPARTVMRHLEAVGDAMRRLLPERLHAAARRHLELARDAPGTHESAVLERVAETLEHGLDRYDLVVFDTAPSGHTLRLLSLPGGLASWTESLLANRERSEGFAAAMRRLGGRDERARDAELRRVLLIRRERFARLRDVLANPETAGFVVVFVPEPLPVAETLEILDRLRELGIAVVAAVANRRSPADAGRLLAGRRAREEALLADLRERLPDVPRVDLPLLEGALVGEEAVGALADLVGRT
;
A
#
# COMPACT_ATOMS: atom_id res chain seq x y z
N MET A 1 -16.51 -17.34 5.51
CA MET A 1 -15.58 -17.24 4.37
C MET A 1 -14.72 -15.98 4.46
N LEU A 2 -13.81 -15.72 3.52
CA LEU A 2 -12.83 -14.62 3.64
C LEU A 2 -13.50 -13.26 3.82
N LEU A 3 -14.55 -12.94 3.05
CA LEU A 3 -15.24 -11.65 3.19
C LEU A 3 -15.85 -11.42 4.58
N ASP A 4 -16.30 -12.47 5.28
CA ASP A 4 -16.86 -12.33 6.63
C ASP A 4 -15.80 -11.84 7.63
N ALA A 5 -14.55 -12.31 7.49
CA ALA A 5 -13.43 -11.85 8.32
C ALA A 5 -13.03 -10.38 8.00
N LEU A 6 -13.40 -9.90 6.82
CA LEU A 6 -13.03 -8.58 6.30
C LEU A 6 -14.17 -7.56 6.45
N ASP A 7 -15.32 -7.93 7.04
CA ASP A 7 -16.58 -7.22 6.82
C ASP A 7 -16.50 -5.72 7.16
N ALA A 8 -16.01 -5.40 8.35
CA ALA A 8 -16.03 -4.04 8.90
C ALA A 8 -14.95 -3.09 8.33
N ARG A 9 -14.10 -3.55 7.38
CA ARG A 9 -12.83 -2.88 7.08
C ARG A 9 -12.99 -2.06 5.80
N ARG A 10 -12.55 -0.80 5.86
CA ARG A 10 -12.55 0.13 4.72
C ARG A 10 -11.24 0.14 3.96
N VAL A 11 -10.19 -0.42 4.55
CA VAL A 11 -8.85 -0.48 3.94
C VAL A 11 -8.26 -1.86 4.15
N LEU A 12 -7.79 -2.48 3.07
CA LEU A 12 -7.10 -3.76 3.12
C LEU A 12 -5.75 -3.66 2.45
N PHE A 13 -4.71 -4.14 3.14
CA PHE A 13 -3.39 -4.34 2.54
C PHE A 13 -3.22 -5.82 2.26
N VAL A 14 -2.98 -6.18 1.00
CA VAL A 14 -2.72 -7.55 0.59
C VAL A 14 -1.21 -7.70 0.36
N GLY A 15 -0.58 -8.55 1.16
CA GLY A 15 0.88 -8.65 1.21
C GLY A 15 1.40 -10.08 1.35
N GLY A 16 2.67 -10.27 1.01
CA GLY A 16 3.31 -11.59 0.97
C GLY A 16 4.51 -11.61 0.03
N LYS A 17 5.12 -12.79 -0.14
CA LYS A 17 6.24 -12.97 -1.07
C LYS A 17 5.84 -12.66 -2.52
N GLY A 18 6.82 -12.37 -3.39
CA GLY A 18 6.61 -12.33 -4.84
C GLY A 18 6.05 -13.66 -5.36
N GLY A 19 5.11 -13.61 -6.31
CA GLY A 19 4.58 -14.79 -7.01
C GLY A 19 3.53 -15.64 -6.28
N VAL A 20 3.08 -15.26 -5.08
CA VAL A 20 2.09 -16.01 -4.28
C VAL A 20 0.62 -15.73 -4.64
N GLY A 21 0.34 -14.80 -5.55
CA GLY A 21 -1.02 -14.47 -6.01
C GLY A 21 -1.72 -13.31 -5.30
N LYS A 22 -0.96 -12.34 -4.76
CA LYS A 22 -1.48 -11.15 -4.06
C LYS A 22 -2.45 -10.33 -4.93
N THR A 23 -2.02 -9.97 -6.15
CA THR A 23 -2.81 -9.18 -7.11
C THR A 23 -4.13 -9.87 -7.47
N SER A 24 -4.07 -11.18 -7.72
CA SER A 24 -5.26 -11.99 -8.02
C SER A 24 -6.22 -12.01 -6.84
N LEU A 25 -5.72 -12.23 -5.62
CA LEU A 25 -6.54 -12.23 -4.42
C LEU A 25 -7.14 -10.85 -4.13
N GLY A 26 -6.35 -9.78 -4.21
CA GLY A 26 -6.84 -8.41 -3.99
C GLY A 26 -7.94 -8.02 -4.98
N SER A 27 -7.77 -8.42 -6.24
CA SER A 27 -8.79 -8.24 -7.28
C SER A 27 -10.04 -9.09 -7.04
N ALA A 28 -9.88 -10.33 -6.57
CA ALA A 28 -10.99 -11.22 -6.23
C ALA A 28 -11.81 -10.69 -5.04
N ILE A 29 -11.14 -10.23 -3.98
CA ILE A 29 -11.80 -9.55 -2.83
C ILE A 29 -12.59 -8.34 -3.33
N ALA A 30 -11.98 -7.51 -4.18
CA ALA A 30 -12.62 -6.31 -4.71
C ALA A 30 -13.85 -6.63 -5.57
N LEU A 31 -13.74 -7.60 -6.48
CA LEU A 31 -14.86 -8.03 -7.31
C LEU A 31 -15.97 -8.67 -6.48
N ALA A 32 -15.64 -9.48 -5.48
CA ALA A 32 -16.63 -10.09 -4.60
C ALA A 32 -17.43 -9.02 -3.81
N ARG A 33 -16.75 -7.99 -3.28
CA ARG A 33 -17.41 -6.84 -2.64
C ARG A 33 -18.21 -5.99 -3.61
N ALA A 34 -17.70 -5.78 -4.82
CA ALA A 34 -18.46 -5.08 -5.86
C ALA A 34 -19.73 -5.84 -6.26
N ARG A 35 -19.74 -7.18 -6.20
CA ARG A 35 -20.95 -7.99 -6.41
C ARG A 35 -21.99 -7.81 -5.30
N GLU A 36 -21.58 -7.36 -4.11
CA GLU A 36 -22.47 -6.93 -3.02
C GLU A 36 -22.97 -5.47 -3.19
N GLY A 37 -22.62 -4.79 -4.30
CA GLY A 37 -23.00 -3.41 -4.59
C GLY A 37 -21.98 -2.35 -4.12
N ALA A 38 -20.86 -2.76 -3.52
CA ALA A 38 -19.84 -1.83 -3.04
C ALA A 38 -19.04 -1.16 -4.17
N ARG A 39 -18.55 0.04 -3.93
CA ARG A 39 -17.54 0.71 -4.75
C ARG A 39 -16.18 0.40 -4.19
N VAL A 40 -15.31 -0.24 -4.97
CA VAL A 40 -13.99 -0.69 -4.53
C VAL A 40 -12.89 -0.10 -5.39
N LEU A 41 -11.82 0.39 -4.75
CA LEU A 41 -10.59 0.81 -5.42
C LEU A 41 -9.48 -0.21 -5.15
N VAL A 42 -8.89 -0.77 -6.20
CA VAL A 42 -7.68 -1.61 -6.11
C VAL A 42 -6.47 -0.77 -6.52
N VAL A 43 -5.51 -0.64 -5.61
CA VAL A 43 -4.29 0.13 -5.80
C VAL A 43 -3.11 -0.82 -5.81
N SER A 44 -2.43 -0.95 -6.95
CA SER A 44 -1.18 -1.68 -7.03
C SER A 44 0.00 -0.75 -6.78
N THR A 45 0.91 -1.17 -5.90
CA THR A 45 2.23 -0.56 -5.73
C THR A 45 3.34 -1.43 -6.32
N ASP A 46 2.98 -2.49 -7.07
CA ASP A 46 3.93 -3.40 -7.69
C ASP A 46 4.48 -2.79 -8.98
N PRO A 47 5.80 -2.57 -9.11
CA PRO A 47 6.39 -2.02 -10.33
C PRO A 47 6.23 -2.91 -11.57
N ALA A 48 5.82 -4.17 -11.41
CA ALA A 48 5.65 -5.12 -12.53
C ALA A 48 4.33 -4.95 -13.32
N HIS A 49 3.52 -3.93 -13.03
CA HIS A 49 2.21 -3.71 -13.67
C HIS A 49 1.27 -4.93 -13.60
N SER A 50 1.35 -5.64 -12.47
CA SER A 50 0.66 -6.92 -12.25
C SER A 50 -0.86 -6.80 -12.33
N LEU A 51 -1.44 -5.65 -11.94
CA LEU A 51 -2.89 -5.44 -11.92
C LEU A 51 -3.41 -5.22 -13.35
N GLY A 52 -2.73 -4.37 -14.13
CA GLY A 52 -3.07 -4.14 -15.53
C GLY A 52 -2.97 -5.41 -16.37
N HIS A 53 -1.91 -6.21 -16.17
CA HIS A 53 -1.78 -7.52 -16.83
C HIS A 53 -2.90 -8.49 -16.43
N LEU A 54 -3.25 -8.56 -15.14
CA LEU A 54 -4.33 -9.42 -14.64
C LEU A 54 -5.67 -9.04 -15.28
N TRP A 55 -6.01 -7.76 -15.33
CA TRP A 55 -7.27 -7.27 -15.89
C TRP A 55 -7.24 -7.02 -17.40
N GLN A 56 -6.10 -7.29 -18.05
CA GLN A 56 -5.86 -7.03 -19.48
C GLN A 56 -6.15 -5.59 -19.91
N GLN A 57 -5.85 -4.64 -19.02
CA GLN A 57 -6.10 -3.22 -19.21
C GLN A 57 -4.84 -2.42 -18.88
N ALA A 58 -4.51 -1.42 -19.70
CA ALA A 58 -3.46 -0.48 -19.36
C ALA A 58 -3.95 0.42 -18.23
N LEU A 59 -3.27 0.37 -17.09
CA LEU A 59 -3.55 1.20 -15.92
C LEU A 59 -2.45 2.22 -15.71
N GLY A 60 -2.80 3.30 -15.02
CA GLY A 60 -1.87 4.36 -14.67
C GLY A 60 -2.20 4.94 -13.31
N ASP A 61 -1.70 6.16 -13.09
CA ASP A 61 -1.81 6.87 -11.81
C ASP A 61 -3.22 7.32 -11.45
N ASP A 62 -4.17 7.28 -12.38
CA ASP A 62 -5.56 7.69 -12.16
C ASP A 62 -6.50 6.47 -12.14
N PRO A 63 -7.51 6.44 -11.25
CA PRO A 63 -8.46 5.32 -11.17
C PRO A 63 -9.18 5.10 -12.50
N SER A 64 -9.18 3.85 -12.96
CA SER A 64 -9.84 3.42 -14.19
C SER A 64 -10.78 2.25 -13.92
N ARG A 65 -11.94 2.23 -14.60
CA ARG A 65 -12.93 1.17 -14.42
C ARG A 65 -12.39 -0.18 -14.88
N LEU A 66 -12.42 -1.15 -13.98
CA LEU A 66 -12.07 -2.55 -14.23
C LEU A 66 -13.33 -3.42 -14.39
N ALA A 67 -14.32 -3.24 -13.52
CA ALA A 67 -15.56 -4.01 -13.57
C ALA A 67 -16.77 -3.20 -13.06
N THR A 68 -17.95 -3.51 -13.59
CA THR A 68 -19.25 -3.04 -13.08
C THR A 68 -20.15 -4.25 -12.92
N THR A 69 -20.71 -4.45 -11.72
CA THR A 69 -21.50 -5.65 -11.41
C THR A 69 -22.99 -5.41 -11.59
N ALA A 70 -23.77 -6.48 -11.68
CA ALA A 70 -25.23 -6.40 -11.80
C ALA A 70 -25.90 -5.70 -10.62
N ALA A 71 -25.30 -5.74 -9.43
CA ALA A 71 -25.77 -5.05 -8.23
C ALA A 71 -25.44 -3.55 -8.21
N GLY A 72 -24.81 -3.02 -9.27
CA GLY A 72 -24.39 -1.62 -9.37
C GLY A 72 -23.08 -1.28 -8.66
N GLY A 73 -22.43 -2.27 -8.02
CA GLY A 73 -21.10 -2.10 -7.46
C GLY A 73 -20.02 -2.08 -8.54
N ILE A 74 -18.86 -1.53 -8.19
CA ILE A 74 -17.81 -1.19 -9.15
C ILE A 74 -16.44 -1.56 -8.61
N VAL A 75 -15.53 -1.90 -9.53
CA VAL A 75 -14.10 -2.03 -9.25
C VAL A 75 -13.37 -1.02 -10.11
N ASP A 76 -12.65 -0.10 -9.48
CA ASP A 76 -11.65 0.75 -10.12
C ASP A 76 -10.25 0.25 -9.80
N GLY A 77 -9.35 0.38 -10.76
CA GLY A 77 -7.93 0.02 -10.65
C GLY A 77 -7.03 1.23 -10.83
N LEU A 78 -5.95 1.26 -10.06
CA LEU A 78 -4.89 2.26 -10.14
C LEU A 78 -3.54 1.55 -9.97
N GLU A 79 -2.56 1.92 -10.78
CA GLU A 79 -1.18 1.44 -10.63
C GLU A 79 -0.25 2.62 -10.35
N ILE A 80 0.41 2.58 -9.19
CA ILE A 80 1.42 3.57 -8.82
C ILE A 80 2.73 3.14 -9.48
N ASP A 81 3.13 3.84 -10.54
CA ASP A 81 4.46 3.70 -11.13
C ASP A 81 5.47 4.45 -10.24
N PRO A 82 6.39 3.75 -9.56
CA PRO A 82 7.30 4.38 -8.64
C PRO A 82 8.25 5.38 -9.31
N ALA A 83 8.70 5.08 -10.54
CA ALA A 83 9.62 5.95 -11.27
C ALA A 83 8.93 7.25 -11.69
N ARG A 84 7.70 7.15 -12.22
CA ARG A 84 6.89 8.36 -12.53
C ARG A 84 6.52 9.13 -11.27
N THR A 85 6.22 8.45 -10.18
CA THR A 85 5.88 9.07 -8.89
C THR A 85 7.06 9.90 -8.37
N VAL A 86 8.28 9.36 -8.44
CA VAL A 86 9.49 10.11 -8.08
C VAL A 86 9.70 11.32 -8.99
N MET A 87 9.55 11.17 -10.30
CA MET A 87 9.69 12.28 -11.23
C MET A 87 8.70 13.41 -10.93
N ARG A 88 7.42 13.07 -10.75
CA ARG A 88 6.38 14.03 -10.35
C ARG A 88 6.67 14.68 -9.01
N HIS A 89 7.16 13.91 -8.03
CA HIS A 89 7.55 14.46 -6.73
C HIS A 89 8.70 15.47 -6.89
N LEU A 90 9.74 15.15 -7.65
CA LEU A 90 10.86 16.05 -7.90
C LEU A 90 10.45 17.30 -8.67
N GLU A 91 9.54 17.18 -9.64
CA GLU A 91 8.95 18.33 -10.34
C GLU A 91 8.17 19.22 -9.38
N ALA A 92 7.27 18.66 -8.57
CA ALA A 92 6.51 19.40 -7.57
C ALA A 92 7.40 20.10 -6.54
N VAL A 93 8.45 19.42 -6.06
CA VAL A 93 9.44 20.02 -5.16
C VAL A 93 10.23 21.10 -5.88
N GLY A 94 10.62 20.89 -7.13
CA GLY A 94 11.30 21.89 -7.96
C GLY A 94 10.47 23.15 -8.17
N ASP A 95 9.16 23.00 -8.41
CA ASP A 95 8.21 24.10 -8.57
C ASP A 95 8.02 24.87 -7.27
N ALA A 96 7.87 24.14 -6.15
CA ALA A 96 7.83 24.74 -4.82
C ALA A 96 9.13 25.51 -4.54
N MET A 97 10.30 24.94 -4.86
CA MET A 97 11.58 25.63 -4.69
C MET A 97 11.68 26.90 -5.52
N ARG A 98 11.22 26.88 -6.78
CA ARG A 98 11.22 28.07 -7.65
C ARG A 98 10.34 29.20 -7.08
N ARG A 99 9.20 28.84 -6.48
CA ARG A 99 8.28 29.80 -5.83
C ARG A 99 8.80 30.32 -4.49
N LEU A 100 9.42 29.44 -3.70
CA LEU A 100 9.72 29.69 -2.29
C LEU A 100 11.15 30.18 -2.05
N LEU A 101 12.10 29.87 -2.93
CA LEU A 101 13.50 30.28 -2.79
C LEU A 101 13.81 31.54 -3.61
N PRO A 102 14.71 32.41 -3.15
CA PRO A 102 15.29 33.47 -3.97
C PRO A 102 15.96 32.92 -5.24
N GLU A 103 15.86 33.63 -6.37
CA GLU A 103 16.41 33.21 -7.67
C GLU A 103 17.90 32.84 -7.61
N ARG A 104 18.70 33.58 -6.83
CA ARG A 104 20.12 33.29 -6.62
C ARG A 104 20.40 31.89 -6.04
N LEU A 105 19.43 31.27 -5.39
CA LEU A 105 19.55 29.93 -4.80
C LEU A 105 18.97 28.82 -5.69
N HIS A 106 18.25 29.15 -6.77
CA HIS A 106 17.60 28.17 -7.64
C HIS A 106 18.61 27.19 -8.26
N ALA A 107 19.77 27.67 -8.70
CA ALA A 107 20.79 26.79 -9.29
C ALA A 107 21.38 25.79 -8.26
N ALA A 108 21.57 26.22 -7.01
CA ALA A 108 22.05 25.34 -5.94
C ALA A 108 20.98 24.33 -5.51
N ALA A 109 19.73 24.79 -5.40
CA ALA A 109 18.54 23.98 -5.14
C ALA A 109 18.36 22.87 -6.19
N ARG A 110 18.47 23.22 -7.48
CA ARG A 110 18.32 22.28 -8.60
C ARG A 110 19.38 21.18 -8.58
N ARG A 111 20.65 21.53 -8.30
CA ARG A 111 21.73 20.55 -8.11
C ARG A 111 21.48 19.64 -6.91
N HIS A 112 20.93 20.17 -5.81
CA HIS A 112 20.59 19.36 -4.65
C HIS A 112 19.46 18.37 -4.94
N LEU A 113 18.44 18.77 -5.71
CA LEU A 113 17.37 17.86 -6.16
C LEU A 113 17.89 16.77 -7.09
N GLU A 114 18.79 17.09 -8.01
CA GLU A 114 19.45 16.11 -8.88
C GLU A 114 20.21 15.07 -8.05
N LEU A 115 20.92 15.48 -7.01
CA LEU A 115 21.60 14.56 -6.08
C LEU A 115 20.62 13.76 -5.20
N ALA A 116 19.49 14.34 -4.82
CA ALA A 116 18.48 13.69 -4.00
C ALA A 116 17.64 12.66 -4.78
N ARG A 117 17.57 12.77 -6.12
CA ARG A 117 16.85 11.85 -7.00
C ARG A 117 17.26 10.39 -6.80
N ASP A 118 18.57 10.17 -6.69
CA ASP A 118 19.16 8.83 -6.57
C ASP A 118 19.50 8.47 -5.10
N ALA A 119 19.11 9.33 -4.15
CA ALA A 119 19.33 9.09 -2.73
C ALA A 119 18.38 7.98 -2.21
N PRO A 120 18.91 6.99 -1.46
CA PRO A 120 18.07 5.99 -0.79
C PRO A 120 17.04 6.69 0.12
N GLY A 121 15.75 6.35 -0.01
CA GLY A 121 14.66 6.94 0.77
C GLY A 121 13.81 7.97 0.03
N THR A 122 14.32 8.62 -1.02
CA THR A 122 13.52 9.56 -1.85
C THR A 122 12.42 8.81 -2.60
N HIS A 123 12.78 7.66 -3.17
CA HIS A 123 11.87 6.80 -3.91
C HIS A 123 10.74 6.28 -3.01
N GLU A 124 11.12 5.73 -1.86
CA GLU A 124 10.17 5.21 -0.87
C GLU A 124 9.26 6.31 -0.32
N SER A 125 9.79 7.51 -0.07
CA SER A 125 8.95 8.61 0.41
C SER A 125 7.96 9.12 -0.64
N ALA A 126 8.32 9.12 -1.93
CA ALA A 126 7.44 9.56 -3.00
C ALA A 126 6.29 8.57 -3.20
N VAL A 127 6.59 7.26 -3.21
CA VAL A 127 5.58 6.19 -3.26
C VAL A 127 4.67 6.25 -2.04
N LEU A 128 5.23 6.44 -0.84
CA LEU A 128 4.44 6.55 0.38
C LEU A 128 3.49 7.75 0.38
N GLU A 129 3.96 8.90 -0.11
CA GLU A 129 3.12 10.10 -0.29
C GLU A 129 1.98 9.81 -1.25
N ARG A 130 2.26 9.15 -2.38
CA ARG A 130 1.23 8.75 -3.33
C ARG A 130 0.22 7.75 -2.74
N VAL A 131 0.69 6.78 -1.96
CA VAL A 131 -0.18 5.83 -1.23
C VAL A 131 -1.08 6.59 -0.27
N ALA A 132 -0.55 7.54 0.48
CA ALA A 132 -1.33 8.34 1.43
C ALA A 132 -2.38 9.21 0.72
N GLU A 133 -2.03 9.87 -0.39
CA GLU A 133 -2.99 10.63 -1.21
C GLU A 133 -4.09 9.73 -1.80
N THR A 134 -3.71 8.54 -2.27
CA THR A 134 -4.66 7.58 -2.85
C THR A 134 -5.59 7.02 -1.79
N LEU A 135 -5.09 6.77 -0.58
CA LEU A 135 -5.88 6.38 0.57
C LEU A 135 -6.89 7.47 0.94
N GLU A 136 -6.45 8.73 1.05
CA GLU A 136 -7.32 9.86 1.39
C GLU A 136 -8.46 9.99 0.38
N HIS A 137 -8.15 10.09 -0.92
CA HIS A 137 -9.17 10.19 -1.96
C HIS A 137 -9.99 8.90 -2.13
N GLY A 138 -9.42 7.77 -1.75
CA GLY A 138 -10.06 6.46 -1.79
C GLY A 138 -11.15 6.36 -0.73
N LEU A 139 -10.84 6.71 0.51
CA LEU A 139 -11.78 6.71 1.63
C LEU A 139 -12.93 7.70 1.47
N ASP A 140 -12.80 8.73 0.62
CA ASP A 140 -13.88 9.67 0.35
C ASP A 140 -14.86 9.15 -0.73
N ARG A 141 -14.39 8.32 -1.66
CA ARG A 141 -15.14 7.95 -2.88
C ARG A 141 -15.54 6.48 -2.95
N TYR A 142 -14.89 5.63 -2.18
CA TYR A 142 -15.07 4.18 -2.21
C TYR A 142 -15.43 3.65 -0.83
N ASP A 143 -16.14 2.53 -0.84
CA ASP A 143 -16.58 1.85 0.36
C ASP A 143 -15.43 0.97 0.90
N LEU A 144 -14.56 0.48 0.00
CA LEU A 144 -13.34 -0.27 0.30
C LEU A 144 -12.17 0.16 -0.59
N VAL A 145 -10.96 0.28 -0.01
CA VAL A 145 -9.70 0.43 -0.74
C VAL A 145 -8.81 -0.78 -0.47
N VAL A 146 -8.36 -1.45 -1.52
CA VAL A 146 -7.47 -2.63 -1.46
C VAL A 146 -6.10 -2.25 -2.04
N PHE A 147 -5.08 -2.23 -1.19
CA PHE A 147 -3.69 -2.06 -1.61
C PHE A 147 -3.05 -3.41 -1.91
N ASP A 148 -2.80 -3.70 -3.18
CA ASP A 148 -1.93 -4.79 -3.62
C ASP A 148 -0.47 -4.34 -3.49
N THR A 149 0.17 -4.83 -2.43
CA THR A 149 1.47 -4.33 -2.02
C THR A 149 2.61 -4.98 -2.81
N ALA A 150 3.72 -4.25 -2.95
CA ALA A 150 4.97 -4.76 -3.49
C ALA A 150 5.47 -5.99 -2.68
N PRO A 151 6.48 -6.75 -3.17
CA PRO A 151 7.04 -7.86 -2.39
C PRO A 151 7.43 -7.44 -0.97
N SER A 152 7.11 -8.30 0.00
CA SER A 152 7.13 -8.09 1.45
C SER A 152 8.19 -7.14 2.02
N GLY A 153 9.46 -7.29 1.63
CA GLY A 153 10.56 -6.46 2.15
C GLY A 153 10.44 -4.96 1.82
N HIS A 154 9.85 -4.61 0.67
CA HIS A 154 9.64 -3.21 0.28
C HIS A 154 8.41 -2.63 0.98
N THR A 155 7.35 -3.43 1.10
CA THR A 155 6.10 -3.05 1.77
C THR A 155 6.30 -2.75 3.25
N LEU A 156 7.02 -3.61 3.98
CA LEU A 156 7.28 -3.37 5.40
C LEU A 156 8.16 -2.14 5.64
N ARG A 157 9.08 -1.83 4.72
CA ARG A 157 9.84 -0.57 4.73
C ARG A 157 8.89 0.61 4.53
N LEU A 158 8.05 0.59 3.49
CA LEU A 158 7.05 1.63 3.24
C LEU A 158 6.13 1.86 4.45
N LEU A 159 5.66 0.80 5.11
CA LEU A 159 4.78 0.89 6.28
C LEU A 159 5.51 1.40 7.54
N SER A 160 6.82 1.24 7.64
CA SER A 160 7.63 1.73 8.78
C SER A 160 8.05 3.20 8.67
N LEU A 161 8.01 3.77 7.46
CA LEU A 161 8.52 5.12 7.17
C LEU A 161 7.67 6.30 7.70
N PRO A 162 6.32 6.24 7.80
CA PRO A 162 5.52 7.38 8.25
C PRO A 162 5.97 7.97 9.58
N GLY A 163 6.30 7.11 10.57
CA GLY A 163 6.73 7.55 11.89
C GLY A 163 8.08 8.29 11.88
N GLY A 164 9.06 7.77 11.13
CA GLY A 164 10.37 8.40 10.99
C GLY A 164 10.32 9.74 10.26
N LEU A 165 9.53 9.82 9.17
CA LEU A 165 9.37 11.05 8.40
C LEU A 165 8.61 12.15 9.16
N ALA A 166 7.60 11.78 9.97
CA ALA A 166 6.90 12.72 10.84
C ALA A 166 7.85 13.31 11.90
N SER A 167 8.61 12.47 12.60
CA SER A 167 9.59 12.87 13.62
C SER A 167 10.73 13.73 13.05
N TRP A 168 11.22 13.40 11.85
CA TRP A 168 12.21 14.24 11.16
C TRP A 168 11.64 15.61 10.78
N THR A 169 10.39 15.65 10.30
CA THR A 169 9.69 16.91 9.99
C THR A 169 9.49 17.76 11.25
N GLU A 170 9.13 17.15 12.38
CA GLU A 170 9.05 17.83 13.68
C GLU A 170 10.39 18.41 14.11
N SER A 171 11.48 17.64 13.96
CA SER A 171 12.83 18.10 14.28
C SER A 171 13.28 19.27 13.40
N LEU A 172 12.93 19.26 12.11
CA LEU A 172 13.17 20.37 11.20
C LEU A 172 12.37 21.62 11.56
N LEU A 173 11.08 21.45 11.88
CA LEU A 173 10.21 22.54 12.32
C LEU A 173 10.70 23.14 13.66
N ALA A 174 11.04 22.31 14.63
CA ALA A 174 11.52 22.74 15.96
C ALA A 174 12.92 23.39 15.91
N ASN A 175 13.83 22.88 15.07
CA ASN A 175 15.12 23.53 14.80
C ASN A 175 14.90 24.90 14.14
N ARG A 176 13.92 25.01 13.24
CA ARG A 176 13.55 26.29 12.63
C ARG A 176 12.90 27.24 13.61
N GLU A 177 12.00 26.82 14.49
CA GLU A 177 11.43 27.70 15.53
C GLU A 177 12.51 28.31 16.42
N ARG A 178 13.56 27.53 16.75
CA ARG A 178 14.77 28.04 17.44
C ARG A 178 15.57 29.02 16.57
N SER A 179 15.75 28.73 15.29
CA SER A 179 16.37 29.66 14.33
C SER A 179 15.49 30.88 14.03
N GLU A 180 14.16 30.79 14.17
CA GLU A 180 13.20 31.87 14.03
C GLU A 180 13.23 32.81 15.23
N GLY A 181 13.54 32.34 16.44
CA GLY A 181 13.84 33.24 17.57
C GLY A 181 15.05 34.14 17.28
N PHE A 182 16.09 33.56 16.67
CA PHE A 182 17.30 34.27 16.23
C PHE A 182 17.07 35.12 14.96
N ALA A 183 16.29 34.60 14.01
CA ALA A 183 15.92 35.30 12.79
C ALA A 183 14.85 36.37 13.03
N ALA A 184 14.00 36.28 14.05
CA ALA A 184 13.07 37.35 14.46
C ALA A 184 13.85 38.60 14.88
N ALA A 185 14.97 38.42 15.57
CA ALA A 185 15.90 39.50 15.89
C ALA A 185 16.53 40.11 14.62
N MET A 186 16.84 39.29 13.60
CA MET A 186 17.34 39.74 12.29
C MET A 186 16.25 40.23 11.31
N ARG A 187 15.00 39.81 11.45
CA ARG A 187 13.84 40.09 10.58
C ARG A 187 13.29 41.49 10.74
N ARG A 188 13.76 42.26 11.74
CA ARG A 188 13.64 43.73 11.74
C ARG A 188 14.33 44.37 10.53
N LEU A 189 15.17 43.62 9.79
CA LEU A 189 15.89 44.06 8.59
C LEU A 189 15.44 43.37 7.28
N GLY A 190 14.55 42.35 7.33
CA GLY A 190 14.13 41.55 6.16
C GLY A 190 12.77 41.95 5.56
N GLY A 191 12.61 41.82 4.23
CA GLY A 191 11.47 42.28 3.44
C GLY A 191 10.18 41.46 3.56
N ARG A 192 9.03 42.02 3.10
CA ARG A 192 7.69 41.38 3.16
C ARG A 192 7.60 40.04 2.40
N ASP A 193 8.33 39.90 1.29
CA ASP A 193 8.31 38.68 0.46
C ASP A 193 8.94 37.46 1.14
N GLU A 194 9.95 37.65 2.00
CA GLU A 194 10.59 36.54 2.70
C GLU A 194 9.64 35.90 3.73
N ARG A 195 8.80 36.72 4.39
CA ARG A 195 7.82 36.23 5.37
C ARG A 195 6.69 35.43 4.71
N ALA A 196 6.25 35.85 3.53
CA ALA A 196 5.21 35.13 2.77
C ALA A 196 5.69 33.75 2.31
N ARG A 197 6.92 33.67 1.77
CA ARG A 197 7.55 32.41 1.33
C ARG A 197 7.75 31.43 2.49
N ASP A 198 8.15 31.92 3.65
CA ASP A 198 8.36 31.08 4.84
C ASP A 198 7.04 30.47 5.36
N ALA A 199 5.97 31.27 5.40
CA ALA A 199 4.64 30.80 5.76
C ALA A 199 4.10 29.74 4.78
N GLU A 200 4.34 29.91 3.48
CA GLU A 200 3.93 28.96 2.46
C GLU A 200 4.71 27.63 2.56
N LEU A 201 6.03 27.67 2.74
CA LEU A 201 6.83 26.48 2.96
C LEU A 201 6.39 25.71 4.22
N ARG A 202 6.12 26.43 5.32
CA ARG A 202 5.59 25.83 6.55
C ARG A 202 4.27 25.12 6.29
N ARG A 203 3.36 25.73 5.53
CA ARG A 203 2.09 25.10 5.15
C ARG A 203 2.28 23.79 4.38
N VAL A 204 3.18 23.75 3.40
CA VAL A 204 3.49 22.53 2.62
C VAL A 204 3.99 21.40 3.53
N LEU A 205 4.94 21.70 4.43
CA LEU A 205 5.49 20.71 5.35
C LEU A 205 4.43 20.19 6.34
N LEU A 206 3.55 21.06 6.83
CA LEU A 206 2.47 20.68 7.74
C LEU A 206 1.45 19.77 7.06
N ILE A 207 1.04 20.07 5.82
CA ILE A 207 0.12 19.22 5.04
C ILE A 207 0.74 17.82 4.85
N ARG A 208 2.02 17.75 4.44
CA ARG A 208 2.70 16.47 4.24
C ARG A 208 2.80 15.66 5.53
N ARG A 209 3.08 16.33 6.66
CA ARG A 209 3.10 15.70 7.99
C ARG A 209 1.74 15.14 8.36
N GLU A 210 0.69 15.93 8.21
CA GLU A 210 -0.69 15.55 8.55
C GLU A 210 -1.14 14.33 7.73
N ARG A 211 -0.83 14.30 6.44
CA ARG A 211 -1.09 13.17 5.56
C ARG A 211 -0.43 11.86 6.04
N PHE A 212 0.86 11.91 6.41
CA PHE A 212 1.55 10.73 6.93
C PHE A 212 1.04 10.29 8.31
N ALA A 213 0.69 11.24 9.17
CA ALA A 213 0.06 10.94 10.45
C ALA A 213 -1.28 10.22 10.23
N ARG A 214 -2.12 10.72 9.31
CA ARG A 214 -3.39 10.09 8.96
C ARG A 214 -3.22 8.69 8.39
N LEU A 215 -2.26 8.47 7.49
CA LEU A 215 -1.95 7.13 6.97
C LEU A 215 -1.57 6.17 8.12
N ARG A 216 -0.70 6.60 9.03
CA ARG A 216 -0.31 5.80 10.20
C ARG A 216 -1.52 5.48 11.08
N ASP A 217 -2.35 6.47 11.38
CA ASP A 217 -3.50 6.31 12.27
C ASP A 217 -4.54 5.37 11.67
N VAL A 218 -4.75 5.41 10.34
CA VAL A 218 -5.58 4.44 9.62
C VAL A 218 -4.98 3.04 9.70
N LEU A 219 -3.68 2.88 9.42
CA LEU A 219 -2.98 1.59 9.47
C LEU A 219 -3.00 0.93 10.86
N ALA A 220 -2.93 1.75 11.91
CA ALA A 220 -2.94 1.29 13.30
C ALA A 220 -4.36 1.03 13.84
N ASN A 221 -5.41 1.43 13.13
CA ASN A 221 -6.79 1.21 13.56
C ASN A 221 -7.33 -0.12 13.02
N PRO A 222 -7.46 -1.17 13.84
CA PRO A 222 -7.93 -2.49 13.40
C PRO A 222 -9.41 -2.50 13.03
N GLU A 223 -10.20 -1.48 13.37
CA GLU A 223 -11.59 -1.35 12.93
C GLU A 223 -11.67 -0.87 11.48
N THR A 224 -10.75 0.00 11.08
CA THR A 224 -10.74 0.63 9.75
C THR A 224 -9.89 -0.14 8.75
N ALA A 225 -8.69 -0.57 9.14
CA ALA A 225 -7.70 -1.19 8.27
C ALA A 225 -7.34 -2.60 8.72
N GLY A 226 -6.95 -3.45 7.77
CA GLY A 226 -6.44 -4.79 8.04
C GLY A 226 -5.42 -5.24 7.01
N PHE A 227 -4.53 -6.13 7.43
CA PHE A 227 -3.55 -6.78 6.57
C PHE A 227 -3.97 -8.22 6.28
N VAL A 228 -4.05 -8.58 5.00
CA VAL A 228 -4.28 -9.94 4.51
C VAL A 228 -2.93 -10.48 4.03
N VAL A 229 -2.41 -11.46 4.76
CA VAL A 229 -1.15 -12.11 4.37
C VAL A 229 -1.43 -13.28 3.42
N VAL A 230 -0.75 -13.31 2.28
CA VAL A 230 -0.91 -14.33 1.24
C VAL A 230 0.38 -15.09 1.08
N PHE A 231 0.28 -16.41 1.06
CA PHE A 231 1.44 -17.29 0.93
C PHE A 231 1.05 -18.59 0.26
N VAL A 232 2.05 -19.32 -0.23
CA VAL A 232 1.89 -20.72 -0.66
C VAL A 232 2.45 -21.64 0.42
N PRO A 233 1.84 -22.80 0.72
CA PRO A 233 2.33 -23.69 1.78
C PRO A 233 3.57 -24.48 1.36
N GLU A 234 4.68 -23.77 1.20
CA GLU A 234 6.02 -24.32 1.00
C GLU A 234 6.95 -23.83 2.12
N PRO A 235 8.03 -24.56 2.44
CA PRO A 235 8.84 -24.25 3.64
C PRO A 235 9.36 -22.81 3.69
N LEU A 236 9.96 -22.32 2.60
CA LEU A 236 10.55 -20.98 2.56
C LEU A 236 9.46 -19.87 2.55
N PRO A 237 8.42 -19.91 1.70
CA PRO A 237 7.32 -18.95 1.78
C PRO A 237 6.62 -18.89 3.14
N VAL A 238 6.46 -20.02 3.84
CA VAL A 238 5.90 -20.04 5.20
C VAL A 238 6.84 -19.38 6.21
N ALA A 239 8.14 -19.67 6.16
CA ALA A 239 9.13 -19.02 7.03
C ALA A 239 9.14 -17.49 6.85
N GLU A 240 9.16 -17.01 5.60
CA GLU A 240 9.09 -15.57 5.30
C GLU A 240 7.76 -14.95 5.74
N THR A 241 6.67 -15.70 5.67
CA THR A 241 5.36 -15.26 6.17
C THR A 241 5.41 -15.01 7.68
N LEU A 242 6.07 -15.89 8.45
CA LEU A 242 6.27 -15.69 9.89
C LEU A 242 7.06 -14.42 10.19
N GLU A 243 8.14 -14.14 9.44
CA GLU A 243 8.91 -12.89 9.60
C GLU A 243 8.06 -11.64 9.31
N ILE A 244 7.22 -11.69 8.27
CA ILE A 244 6.29 -10.59 7.94
C ILE A 244 5.31 -10.36 9.10
N LEU A 245 4.76 -11.43 9.66
CA LEU A 245 3.80 -11.35 10.76
C LEU A 245 4.42 -10.71 12.01
N ASP A 246 5.65 -11.10 12.35
CA ASP A 246 6.37 -10.51 13.49
C ASP A 246 6.62 -9.02 13.26
N ARG A 247 6.98 -8.61 12.04
CA ARG A 247 7.16 -7.20 11.72
C ARG A 247 5.85 -6.40 11.72
N LEU A 248 4.75 -6.98 11.25
CA LEU A 248 3.43 -6.31 11.30
C LEU A 248 2.98 -6.09 12.75
N ARG A 249 3.24 -7.06 13.64
CA ARG A 249 2.99 -6.92 15.08
C ARG A 249 3.79 -5.78 15.70
N GLU A 250 5.09 -5.68 15.39
CA GLU A 250 5.94 -4.57 15.85
C GLU A 250 5.42 -3.19 15.40
N LEU A 251 4.83 -3.13 14.20
CA LEU A 251 4.25 -1.91 13.63
C LEU A 251 2.82 -1.62 14.13
N GLY A 252 2.21 -2.52 14.93
CA GLY A 252 0.83 -2.38 15.40
C GLY A 252 -0.23 -2.54 14.30
N ILE A 253 0.12 -3.21 13.19
CA ILE A 253 -0.79 -3.43 12.06
C ILE A 253 -1.50 -4.76 12.26
N ALA A 254 -2.84 -4.72 12.30
CA ALA A 254 -3.64 -5.91 12.52
C ALA A 254 -3.66 -6.82 11.29
N VAL A 255 -3.27 -8.08 11.49
CA VAL A 255 -3.43 -9.14 10.49
C VAL A 255 -4.84 -9.70 10.63
N VAL A 256 -5.67 -9.49 9.61
CA VAL A 256 -7.11 -9.85 9.66
C VAL A 256 -7.40 -11.17 8.99
N ALA A 257 -6.51 -11.67 8.13
CA ALA A 257 -6.62 -12.98 7.53
C ALA A 257 -5.26 -13.49 7.02
N ALA A 258 -5.10 -14.81 7.01
CA ALA A 258 -3.99 -15.51 6.39
C ALA A 258 -4.50 -16.42 5.27
N VAL A 259 -4.05 -16.21 4.05
CA VAL A 259 -4.52 -16.93 2.87
C VAL A 259 -3.44 -17.88 2.35
N ALA A 260 -3.69 -19.17 2.55
CA ALA A 260 -2.89 -20.25 1.99
C ALA A 260 -3.36 -20.52 0.56
N ASN A 261 -2.67 -19.91 -0.42
CA ASN A 261 -3.01 -20.00 -1.82
C ASN A 261 -2.43 -21.25 -2.49
N ARG A 262 -3.03 -21.67 -3.62
CA ARG A 262 -2.60 -22.79 -4.46
C ARG A 262 -2.50 -24.11 -3.71
N ARG A 263 -3.45 -24.38 -2.81
CA ARG A 263 -3.52 -25.64 -2.09
C ARG A 263 -3.68 -26.80 -3.07
N SER A 264 -2.85 -27.82 -2.92
CA SER A 264 -2.94 -29.00 -3.77
C SER A 264 -4.27 -29.75 -3.52
N PRO A 265 -4.95 -30.22 -4.58
CA PRO A 265 -6.11 -31.10 -4.43
C PRO A 265 -5.69 -32.45 -3.83
N ALA A 266 -6.47 -32.96 -2.89
CA ALA A 266 -6.16 -34.22 -2.19
C ALA A 266 -6.53 -35.46 -3.02
N ASP A 267 -7.41 -35.30 -4.01
CA ASP A 267 -8.06 -36.34 -4.79
C ASP A 267 -7.50 -36.48 -6.22
N ALA A 268 -6.60 -35.59 -6.65
CA ALA A 268 -5.98 -35.62 -7.98
C ALA A 268 -4.69 -36.47 -8.04
N GLY A 269 -4.76 -37.72 -7.57
CA GLY A 269 -3.68 -38.70 -7.67
C GLY A 269 -2.59 -38.60 -6.60
N ARG A 270 -1.70 -39.61 -6.57
CA ARG A 270 -0.72 -39.82 -5.47
C ARG A 270 0.23 -38.64 -5.23
N LEU A 271 0.66 -37.97 -6.30
CA LEU A 271 1.60 -36.85 -6.19
C LEU A 271 0.97 -35.65 -5.48
N LEU A 272 -0.22 -35.22 -5.91
CA LEU A 272 -0.92 -34.07 -5.34
C LEU A 272 -1.47 -34.36 -3.94
N ALA A 273 -1.93 -35.59 -3.69
CA ALA A 273 -2.25 -36.05 -2.34
C ALA A 273 -1.04 -36.00 -1.39
N GLY A 274 0.13 -36.47 -1.85
CA GLY A 274 1.37 -36.41 -1.07
C GLY A 274 1.85 -34.98 -0.83
N ARG A 275 1.67 -34.09 -1.82
CA ARG A 275 1.95 -32.65 -1.67
C ARG A 275 1.01 -32.02 -0.65
N ARG A 276 -0.30 -32.26 -0.75
CA ARG A 276 -1.31 -31.78 0.21
C ARG A 276 -0.99 -32.20 1.65
N ALA A 277 -0.54 -33.43 1.88
CA ALA A 277 -0.16 -33.89 3.22
C ALA A 277 1.03 -33.09 3.81
N ARG A 278 2.04 -32.77 3.00
CA ARG A 278 3.17 -31.91 3.41
C ARG A 278 2.72 -30.47 3.67
N GLU A 279 1.84 -29.97 2.81
CA GLU A 279 1.27 -28.64 2.95
C GLU A 279 0.42 -28.51 4.24
N GLU A 280 -0.27 -29.55 4.70
CA GLU A 280 -0.97 -29.55 6.00
C GLU A 280 0.01 -29.50 7.18
N ALA A 281 1.10 -30.25 7.14
CA ALA A 281 2.12 -30.24 8.19
C ALA A 281 2.72 -28.84 8.39
N LEU A 282 3.07 -28.15 7.30
CA LEU A 282 3.58 -26.77 7.35
C LEU A 282 2.55 -25.78 7.89
N LEU A 283 1.26 -25.99 7.62
CA LEU A 283 0.21 -25.11 8.09
C LEU A 283 -0.18 -25.35 9.55
N ALA A 284 0.14 -26.51 10.13
CA ALA A 284 -0.08 -26.78 11.55
C ALA A 284 0.75 -25.80 12.40
N ASP A 285 2.03 -25.64 12.08
CA ASP A 285 2.94 -24.70 12.76
C ASP A 285 2.45 -23.25 12.67
N LEU A 286 1.93 -22.85 11.51
CA LEU A 286 1.39 -21.50 11.31
C LEU A 286 0.14 -21.26 12.17
N ARG A 287 -0.72 -22.27 12.34
CA ARG A 287 -1.93 -22.17 13.16
C ARG A 287 -1.60 -21.95 14.63
N GLU A 288 -0.54 -22.58 15.14
CA GLU A 288 -0.07 -22.34 16.51
C GLU A 288 0.43 -20.91 16.71
N ARG A 289 1.08 -20.33 15.70
CA ARG A 289 1.62 -18.96 15.71
C ARG A 289 0.55 -17.87 15.52
N LEU A 290 -0.60 -18.24 14.96
CA LEU A 290 -1.70 -17.36 14.61
C LEU A 290 -3.06 -17.96 15.04
N PRO A 291 -3.29 -18.17 16.35
CA PRO A 291 -4.50 -18.83 16.82
C PRO A 291 -5.77 -18.02 16.53
N ASP A 292 -5.65 -16.68 16.55
CA ASP A 292 -6.79 -15.76 16.43
C ASP A 292 -6.98 -15.18 15.03
N VAL A 293 -6.08 -15.48 14.09
CA VAL A 293 -6.18 -14.99 12.71
C VAL A 293 -6.86 -16.06 11.85
N PRO A 294 -7.99 -15.73 11.18
CA PRO A 294 -8.68 -16.69 10.33
C PRO A 294 -7.78 -17.08 9.15
N ARG A 295 -7.63 -18.40 8.95
CA ARG A 295 -6.94 -18.98 7.81
C ARG A 295 -7.94 -19.35 6.72
N VAL A 296 -7.67 -18.93 5.50
CA VAL A 296 -8.45 -19.29 4.31
C VAL A 296 -7.57 -20.07 3.34
N ASP A 297 -8.06 -21.25 2.95
CA ASP A 297 -7.36 -22.16 2.05
C ASP A 297 -7.95 -22.01 0.65
N LEU A 298 -7.18 -21.52 -0.31
CA LEU A 298 -7.62 -21.41 -1.71
C LEU A 298 -7.01 -22.54 -2.54
N PRO A 299 -7.83 -23.27 -3.31
CA PRO A 299 -7.35 -24.37 -4.14
C PRO A 299 -6.42 -23.87 -5.25
N LEU A 300 -5.57 -24.76 -5.72
CA LEU A 300 -4.91 -24.58 -7.02
C LEU A 300 -5.97 -24.60 -8.11
N LEU A 301 -6.10 -23.49 -8.85
CA LEU A 301 -7.01 -23.38 -9.99
C LEU A 301 -6.32 -23.83 -11.28
N GLU A 302 -7.11 -24.38 -12.19
CA GLU A 302 -6.67 -24.72 -13.54
C GLU A 302 -6.57 -23.45 -14.41
N GLY A 303 -5.58 -23.41 -15.30
CA GLY A 303 -5.40 -22.30 -16.24
C GLY A 303 -4.68 -21.07 -15.67
N ALA A 304 -4.62 -20.02 -16.49
CA ALA A 304 -4.01 -18.75 -16.11
C ALA A 304 -5.05 -17.84 -15.47
N LEU A 305 -4.70 -17.21 -14.34
CA LEU A 305 -5.51 -16.17 -13.71
C LEU A 305 -5.33 -14.85 -14.47
N VAL A 306 -6.04 -14.68 -15.57
CA VAL A 306 -6.04 -13.46 -16.40
C VAL A 306 -7.46 -13.20 -16.92
N GLY A 307 -7.89 -11.95 -16.88
CA GLY A 307 -9.21 -11.50 -17.30
C GLY A 307 -10.25 -11.51 -16.18
N GLU A 308 -11.34 -10.76 -16.37
CA GLU A 308 -12.43 -10.63 -15.41
C GLU A 308 -13.08 -11.97 -15.04
N GLU A 309 -13.23 -12.89 -16.00
CA GLU A 309 -13.80 -14.22 -15.75
C GLU A 309 -12.97 -15.02 -14.75
N ALA A 310 -11.64 -15.05 -14.92
CA ALA A 310 -10.73 -15.76 -14.03
C ALA A 310 -10.67 -15.12 -12.63
N VAL A 311 -10.74 -13.78 -12.55
CA VAL A 311 -10.90 -13.07 -11.28
C VAL A 311 -12.24 -13.41 -10.64
N GLY A 312 -13.30 -13.53 -11.44
CA GLY A 312 -14.65 -13.94 -11.03
C GLY A 312 -14.68 -15.32 -10.38
N ALA A 313 -14.01 -16.30 -10.98
CA ALA A 313 -13.91 -17.64 -10.41
C ALA A 313 -13.20 -17.65 -9.05
N LEU A 314 -12.15 -16.83 -8.89
CA LEU A 314 -11.48 -16.65 -7.60
C LEU A 314 -12.36 -15.87 -6.60
N ALA A 315 -13.13 -14.89 -7.07
CA ALA A 315 -14.07 -14.10 -6.27
C ALA A 315 -15.16 -14.98 -5.65
N ASP A 316 -15.65 -15.98 -6.37
CA ASP A 316 -16.64 -16.94 -5.86
C ASP A 316 -16.11 -17.76 -4.68
N LEU A 317 -14.81 -18.06 -4.66
CA LEU A 317 -14.16 -18.82 -3.58
C LEU A 317 -13.87 -17.99 -2.33
N VAL A 318 -13.82 -16.66 -2.46
CA VAL A 318 -13.57 -15.75 -1.32
C VAL A 318 -14.83 -15.07 -0.79
N GLY A 319 -15.98 -15.24 -1.48
CA GLY A 319 -17.28 -14.63 -1.19
C GLY A 319 -17.87 -14.91 0.20
N ARG A 320 -19.13 -14.53 0.45
CA ARG A 320 -19.85 -14.90 1.69
C ARG A 320 -20.70 -16.14 1.54
N THR A 321 -20.92 -16.84 2.65
CA THR A 321 -21.74 -18.07 2.69
C THR A 321 -23.21 -17.72 2.70
#